data_AF-A0A285Q2U9-F1
#
_entry.id   AF-A0A285Q2U9-F1
#
_cell.length_a   1.000
_cell.length_b   1.000
_cell.length_c   1.000
_cell.angle_alpha   90.00
_cell.angle_beta   90.00
_cell.angle_gamma   90.00
#
_symmetry.space_group_name_H-M   'P 1'
#
loop_
_entity.id
_entity.type
_entity.pdbx_description
1 polymer ?
#
loop_
_entity_poly.entity_id
_entity_poly.type
_entity_poly.pdbx_seq_one_letter_code
_entity_poly.pdbx_strand_id
1 'polypeptide(L)'
;MTDQMAKLRAREAAKDYMLGAKLRIQAEELSDKSLAKKFTRNEATIKRVKLNMPVRVLDKEDQDLIRLCIREKDRLDRRLGSLTKACLAVQYQVTTDAISLELDFAGFESPKAKRKKKVSAA
;
A
#
# COMPACT_ATOMS: atom_id res chain seq x y z
N MET A 1 0.49 -25.97 25.76
CA MET A 1 -0.58 -25.31 24.98
C MET A 1 -0.20 -23.90 24.47
N THR A 2 0.97 -23.36 24.81
CA THR A 2 1.41 -22.00 24.42
C THR A 2 1.95 -21.89 22.99
N ASP A 3 2.60 -22.93 22.47
CA ASP A 3 3.25 -22.92 21.14
C ASP A 3 2.24 -22.87 19.97
N GLN A 4 1.13 -23.61 20.06
CA GLN A 4 0.08 -23.59 19.03
C GLN A 4 -0.59 -22.22 18.90
N MET A 5 -0.79 -21.51 20.02
CA MET A 5 -1.39 -20.18 20.02
C MET A 5 -0.44 -19.14 19.40
N ALA A 6 0.86 -19.24 19.67
CA ALA A 6 1.87 -18.39 19.04
C ALA A 6 1.90 -18.58 17.52
N LYS A 7 1.84 -19.82 17.04
CA LYS A 7 1.76 -20.13 15.60
C LYS A 7 0.50 -19.57 14.94
N LEU A 8 -0.67 -19.71 15.58
CA LEU A 8 -1.91 -19.13 15.05
C LEU A 8 -1.83 -17.61 14.93
N ARG A 9 -1.30 -16.92 15.96
CA ARG A 9 -1.09 -15.46 15.93
C ARG A 9 -0.10 -15.04 14.84
N ALA A 10 1.00 -15.76 14.66
CA ALA A 10 1.97 -15.49 13.60
C ALA A 10 1.35 -15.64 12.20
N ARG A 11 0.50 -16.66 12.02
CA ARG A 11 -0.23 -16.89 10.78
C ARG A 11 -1.26 -15.79 10.49
N GLU A 12 -1.96 -15.29 11.51
CA GLU A 12 -2.88 -14.15 11.38
C GLU A 12 -2.12 -12.86 11.03
N ALA A 13 -1.03 -12.58 11.73
CA ALA A 13 -0.15 -11.45 11.42
C ALA A 13 0.40 -11.52 9.98
N ALA A 14 0.74 -12.72 9.49
CA ALA A 14 1.15 -12.91 8.11
C ALA A 14 0.02 -12.59 7.11
N LYS A 15 -1.22 -13.03 7.37
CA LYS A 15 -2.39 -12.68 6.54
C LYS A 15 -2.63 -11.17 6.49
N ASP A 16 -2.54 -10.49 7.62
CA ASP A 16 -2.69 -9.03 7.70
C ASP A 16 -1.57 -8.30 6.96
N TYR A 17 -0.35 -8.82 7.02
CA TYR A 17 0.75 -8.31 6.21
C TYR A 17 0.52 -8.49 4.70
N MET A 18 0.00 -9.64 4.27
CA MET A 18 -0.37 -9.90 2.87
C MET A 18 -1.48 -8.95 2.41
N LEU A 19 -2.48 -8.70 3.26
CA LEU A 19 -3.51 -7.68 3.00
C LEU A 19 -2.87 -6.30 2.84
N GLY A 20 -1.98 -5.90 3.75
CA GLY A 20 -1.23 -4.66 3.65
C GLY A 20 -0.43 -4.57 2.35
N ALA A 21 0.14 -5.66 1.85
CA ALA A 21 0.83 -5.67 0.57
C ALA A 21 -0.11 -5.42 -0.63
N LYS A 22 -1.34 -5.96 -0.60
CA LYS A 22 -2.37 -5.66 -1.63
C LYS A 22 -2.80 -4.20 -1.57
N LEU A 23 -3.07 -3.69 -0.37
CA LEU A 23 -3.45 -2.28 -0.16
C LEU A 23 -2.34 -1.31 -0.61
N ARG A 24 -1.05 -1.68 -0.49
CA ARG A 24 0.07 -0.88 -1.03
C ARG A 24 0.02 -0.76 -2.55
N ILE A 25 -0.41 -1.80 -3.26
CA ILE A 25 -0.59 -1.74 -4.72
C ILE A 25 -1.73 -0.78 -5.06
N GLN A 26 -2.86 -0.90 -4.37
CA GLN A 26 -4.00 0.02 -4.56
C GLN A 26 -3.61 1.48 -4.28
N ALA A 27 -2.84 1.73 -3.22
CA ALA A 27 -2.34 3.08 -2.92
C ALA A 27 -1.39 3.61 -4.01
N GLU A 28 -0.55 2.76 -4.60
CA GLU A 28 0.33 3.13 -5.72
C GLU A 28 -0.47 3.47 -7.00
N GLU A 29 -1.59 2.78 -7.25
CA GLU A 29 -2.51 3.08 -8.36
C GLU A 29 -3.22 4.44 -8.21
N LEU A 30 -3.25 4.97 -6.98
CA LEU A 30 -3.77 6.29 -6.66
C LEU A 30 -2.67 7.34 -6.48
N SER A 31 -1.41 7.00 -6.74
CA SER A 31 -0.30 7.97 -6.69
C SER A 31 -0.48 9.09 -7.73
N ASP A 32 0.11 10.25 -7.47
CA ASP A 32 0.06 11.41 -8.37
C ASP A 32 0.45 11.03 -9.81
N LYS A 33 1.46 10.17 -9.97
CA LYS A 33 1.92 9.64 -11.26
C LYS A 33 0.87 8.77 -11.95
N SER A 34 0.26 7.84 -11.22
CA SER A 34 -0.77 6.95 -11.75
C SER A 34 -2.03 7.71 -12.13
N LEU A 35 -2.45 8.68 -11.28
CA LEU A 35 -3.57 9.56 -11.57
C LEU A 35 -3.29 10.46 -12.78
N ALA A 36 -2.11 11.07 -12.86
CA ALA A 36 -1.71 11.86 -14.02
C ALA A 36 -1.86 11.08 -15.33
N LYS A 37 -1.40 9.81 -15.34
CA LYS A 37 -1.59 8.91 -16.50
C LYS A 37 -3.06 8.63 -16.79
N LYS A 38 -3.88 8.31 -15.78
CA LYS A 38 -5.31 7.99 -15.94
C LYS A 38 -6.12 9.17 -16.50
N PHE A 39 -5.86 10.38 -16.01
CA PHE A 39 -6.52 11.61 -16.47
C PHE A 39 -5.82 12.26 -17.68
N THR A 40 -4.85 11.59 -18.30
CA THR A 40 -4.02 12.13 -19.40
C THR A 40 -3.48 13.53 -19.13
N ARG A 41 -3.12 13.82 -17.88
CA ARG A 41 -2.55 15.09 -17.41
C ARG A 41 -1.10 14.91 -16.93
N ASN A 42 -0.45 16.03 -16.60
CA ASN A 42 0.84 16.02 -15.91
C ASN A 42 0.65 15.93 -14.38
N GLU A 43 1.68 15.44 -13.68
CA GLU A 43 1.66 15.35 -12.21
C GLU A 43 1.46 16.72 -11.54
N ALA A 44 1.96 17.80 -12.16
CA ALA A 44 1.77 19.15 -11.67
C ALA A 44 0.28 19.55 -11.60
N THR A 45 -0.54 19.11 -12.57
CA THR A 45 -1.99 19.34 -12.56
C THR A 45 -2.65 18.60 -11.41
N ILE A 46 -2.31 17.33 -11.21
CA ILE A 46 -2.83 16.54 -10.08
C ILE A 46 -2.47 17.20 -8.74
N LYS A 47 -1.23 17.66 -8.58
CA LYS A 47 -0.79 18.41 -7.39
C LYS A 47 -1.56 19.71 -7.19
N ARG A 48 -1.87 20.45 -8.26
CA ARG A 48 -2.71 21.65 -8.17
C ARG A 48 -4.13 21.33 -7.71
N VAL A 49 -4.74 20.28 -8.25
CA VAL A 49 -6.07 19.81 -7.80
C VAL A 49 -6.03 19.40 -6.33
N LYS A 50 -4.99 18.67 -5.91
CA LYS A 50 -4.74 18.29 -4.52
C LYS A 50 -4.68 19.49 -3.58
N LEU A 51 -4.03 20.58 -4.02
CA LEU A 51 -3.87 21.82 -3.26
C LEU A 51 -5.07 22.78 -3.41
N ASN A 52 -6.17 22.35 -4.03
CA ASN A 52 -7.34 23.17 -4.35
C ASN A 52 -7.00 24.46 -5.12
N MET A 53 -5.93 24.44 -5.92
CA MET A 53 -5.56 25.55 -6.78
C MET A 53 -6.46 25.56 -8.04
N PRO A 54 -6.66 26.73 -8.67
CA PRO A 54 -7.40 26.81 -9.93
C PRO A 54 -6.76 25.94 -11.01
N VAL A 55 -7.55 25.09 -11.66
CA VAL A 55 -7.16 24.26 -12.81
C VAL A 55 -8.23 24.42 -13.88
N ARG A 56 -7.84 24.88 -15.08
CA ARG A 56 -8.76 25.10 -16.21
C ARG A 56 -8.78 23.96 -17.23
N VAL A 57 -7.78 23.07 -17.16
CA VAL A 57 -7.60 21.96 -18.11
C VAL A 57 -8.39 20.70 -17.73
N LEU A 58 -9.13 20.76 -16.64
CA LEU A 58 -10.02 19.72 -16.13
C LEU A 58 -11.34 20.39 -15.78
N ASP A 59 -12.45 19.72 -16.06
CA ASP A 59 -13.74 20.16 -15.57
C ASP A 59 -13.86 19.96 -14.05
N LYS A 60 -15.00 20.38 -13.50
CA LYS A 60 -15.22 20.29 -12.06
C LYS A 60 -15.35 18.84 -11.58
N GLU A 61 -15.97 17.97 -12.38
CA GLU A 61 -16.23 16.58 -12.03
C GLU A 61 -14.93 15.77 -11.95
N ASP A 62 -14.03 15.95 -12.92
CA ASP A 62 -12.69 15.35 -12.90
C ASP A 62 -11.87 15.84 -11.71
N GLN A 63 -11.93 17.12 -11.39
CA GLN A 63 -11.25 17.68 -10.22
C GLN A 63 -11.78 17.06 -8.93
N ASP A 64 -13.09 16.87 -8.81
CA ASP A 64 -13.72 16.26 -7.64
C ASP A 64 -13.38 14.77 -7.54
N LEU A 65 -13.35 14.04 -8.67
CA LEU A 65 -12.93 12.65 -8.71
C LEU A 65 -11.46 12.47 -8.30
N ILE A 66 -10.56 13.32 -8.80
CA ILE A 66 -9.14 13.31 -8.39
C ILE A 66 -9.00 13.56 -6.89
N ARG A 67 -9.77 14.51 -6.32
CA ARG A 67 -9.77 14.76 -4.87
C ARG A 67 -10.25 13.54 -4.08
N LEU A 68 -11.28 12.83 -4.57
CA LEU A 68 -11.74 11.58 -3.95
C LEU A 68 -10.66 10.50 -3.98
N CYS A 69 -9.97 10.33 -5.12
CA CYS A 69 -8.85 9.40 -5.23
C CYS A 69 -7.71 9.72 -4.26
N ILE A 70 -7.36 11.01 -4.11
CA ILE A 70 -6.33 11.45 -3.15
C ILE A 70 -6.75 11.15 -1.71
N ARG A 71 -8.01 11.44 -1.35
CA ARG A 71 -8.53 11.12 -0.01
C ARG A 71 -8.49 9.63 0.27
N GLU A 72 -8.84 8.79 -0.70
CA GLU A 72 -8.77 7.34 -0.54
C GLU A 72 -7.33 6.87 -0.41
N LYS A 73 -6.39 7.44 -1.17
CA LYS A 73 -4.96 7.15 -1.00
C LYS A 73 -4.49 7.50 0.41
N ASP A 74 -4.84 8.67 0.92
CA ASP A 74 -4.45 9.09 2.27
C ASP A 74 -5.06 8.16 3.34
N ARG A 75 -6.30 7.68 3.13
CA ARG A 75 -6.93 6.65 3.98
C ARG A 75 -6.15 5.34 3.96
N LEU A 76 -5.76 4.87 2.77
CA LEU A 76 -4.95 3.68 2.61
C LEU A 76 -3.58 3.83 3.27
N ASP A 77 -2.87 4.94 3.04
CA ASP A 77 -1.54 5.20 3.60
C ASP A 77 -1.56 5.18 5.13
N ARG A 78 -2.59 5.77 5.77
CA ARG A 78 -2.77 5.69 7.22
C ARG A 78 -2.96 4.25 7.71
N ARG A 79 -3.81 3.46 7.03
CA ARG A 79 -4.03 2.05 7.38
C ARG A 79 -2.80 1.19 7.14
N LEU A 80 -2.02 1.49 6.11
CA LEU A 80 -0.80 0.76 5.77
C LEU A 80 0.30 0.88 6.83
N GLY A 81 0.31 1.97 7.59
CA GLY A 81 1.22 2.18 8.72
C GLY A 81 1.11 1.09 9.79
N SER A 82 -0.11 0.60 10.08
CA SER A 82 -0.32 -0.46 11.07
C SER A 82 -0.08 -1.88 10.51
N LEU A 83 -0.03 -2.04 9.19
CA LEU A 83 0.15 -3.34 8.52
C LEU A 83 1.62 -3.60 8.13
N THR A 84 2.55 -3.05 8.90
CA THR A 84 3.99 -3.35 8.78
C THR A 84 4.34 -4.56 9.65
N LYS A 85 5.40 -5.31 9.29
CA LYS A 85 5.83 -6.47 10.11
C LYS A 85 6.11 -6.06 11.55
N ALA A 86 6.69 -4.87 11.77
CA ALA A 86 7.00 -4.37 13.11
C ALA A 86 5.73 -4.09 13.93
N CYS A 87 4.75 -3.38 13.36
CA CYS A 87 3.49 -3.12 14.06
C CYS A 87 2.71 -4.42 14.33
N LEU A 88 2.67 -5.32 13.35
CA LEU A 88 1.98 -6.61 13.50
C LEU A 88 2.66 -7.52 14.52
N ALA A 89 3.99 -7.53 14.59
CA ALA A 89 4.74 -8.26 15.62
C ALA A 89 4.33 -7.80 17.03
N VAL A 90 4.25 -6.49 17.26
CA VAL A 90 3.79 -5.92 18.53
C VAL A 90 2.32 -6.26 18.80
N GLN A 91 1.44 -6.04 17.81
CA GLN A 91 -0.01 -6.25 17.95
C GLN A 91 -0.37 -7.71 18.26
N TYR A 92 0.28 -8.65 17.60
CA TYR A 92 0.01 -10.09 17.74
C TYR A 92 0.91 -10.76 18.79
N GLN A 93 1.81 -10.03 19.44
CA GLN A 93 2.78 -10.54 20.41
C GLN A 93 3.62 -11.69 19.84
N VAL A 94 4.13 -11.52 18.63
CA VAL A 94 4.99 -12.48 17.92
C VAL A 94 6.23 -11.78 17.39
N THR A 95 7.26 -12.53 17.01
CA THR A 95 8.45 -11.94 16.40
C THR A 95 8.23 -11.65 14.91
N THR A 96 8.98 -10.69 14.36
CA THR A 96 9.01 -10.43 12.92
C THR A 96 9.47 -11.63 12.10
N ASP A 97 10.31 -12.48 12.71
CA ASP A 97 10.84 -13.70 12.09
C ASP A 97 9.76 -14.77 11.97
N ALA A 98 8.93 -14.94 13.00
CA ALA A 98 7.78 -15.83 12.95
C ALA A 98 6.79 -15.41 11.84
N ILE A 99 6.53 -14.11 11.70
CA ILE A 99 5.72 -13.59 10.59
C ILE A 99 6.38 -13.90 9.25
N SER A 100 7.70 -13.73 9.14
CA SER A 100 8.42 -13.97 7.88
C SER A 100 8.39 -15.44 7.48
N LEU A 101 8.57 -16.33 8.44
CA LEU A 101 8.51 -17.77 8.24
C LEU A 101 7.11 -18.23 7.78
N GLU A 102 6.04 -17.68 8.37
CA GLU A 102 4.67 -17.94 7.91
C GLU A 102 4.39 -17.36 6.51
N LEU A 103 4.99 -16.23 6.14
CA LEU A 103 4.90 -15.71 4.77
C LEU A 103 5.63 -16.61 3.78
N ASP A 104 6.79 -17.14 4.15
CA ASP A 104 7.56 -18.09 3.32
C ASP A 104 6.80 -19.41 3.15
N PHE A 105 6.18 -19.94 4.21
CA PHE A 105 5.31 -21.11 4.13
C PHE A 105 4.05 -20.87 3.29
N ALA A 106 3.53 -19.64 3.28
CA ALA A 106 2.43 -19.24 2.41
C ALA A 106 2.88 -19.01 0.95
N GLY A 107 4.17 -19.14 0.63
CA GLY A 107 4.74 -18.85 -0.69
C GLY A 107 4.58 -17.36 -1.08
N PHE A 108 4.48 -16.47 -0.09
CA PHE A 108 4.18 -15.07 -0.34
C PHE A 108 5.42 -14.28 -0.77
N GLU A 109 5.50 -13.96 -2.06
CA GLU A 109 6.49 -13.02 -2.57
C GLU A 109 6.00 -11.57 -2.50
N SER A 110 6.76 -10.70 -1.83
CA SER A 110 6.41 -9.28 -1.79
C SER A 110 6.47 -8.66 -3.21
N PRO A 111 5.43 -7.91 -3.65
CA PRO A 111 5.41 -7.23 -4.93
C PRO A 111 6.58 -6.26 -5.15
N LYS A 112 7.10 -5.67 -4.06
CA LYS A 112 8.27 -4.76 -4.12
C LYS A 112 9.58 -5.48 -4.41
N ALA A 113 9.72 -6.77 -4.06
CA ALA A 113 10.92 -7.56 -4.34
C ALA A 113 11.11 -7.78 -5.85
N LYS A 114 10.01 -7.88 -6.62
CA LYS A 114 10.05 -7.99 -8.09
C LYS A 114 10.56 -6.72 -8.78
N ARG A 115 10.33 -5.53 -8.19
CA ARG A 115 10.85 -4.27 -8.75
C ARG A 115 12.39 -4.19 -8.70
N LYS A 116 13.06 -4.75 -7.68
CA LYS A 116 14.53 -4.73 -7.60
C LYS A 116 15.21 -5.66 -8.62
N LYS A 117 14.67 -6.87 -8.84
CA LYS A 117 15.26 -7.83 -9.82
C LYS A 117 15.24 -7.33 -11.27
N LYS A 118 14.32 -6.43 -11.64
CA LYS A 118 14.26 -5.85 -12.99
C LYS A 118 15.25 -4.70 -13.23
N VAL A 119 15.83 -4.10 -12.19
CA VAL A 119 16.76 -2.96 -12.33
C VAL A 119 18.22 -3.44 -12.42
N SER A 120 18.51 -4.68 -12.02
CA SER A 120 19.84 -5.30 -12.12
C SER A 120 20.06 -6.12 -13.42
N ALA A 121 19.18 -5.97 -14.41
CA ALA A 121 19.25 -6.65 -15.70
C ALA A 121 18.94 -5.66 -16.84
N ALA A 122 19.72 -4.58 -16.90
CA ALA A 122 19.79 -3.65 -18.02
C ALA A 122 21.24 -3.19 -18.19
#